data_AF-F1Z867-F1
#
_entry.id   AF-F1Z867-F1
#
_cell.length_a   1.000
_cell.length_b   1.000
_cell.length_c   1.000
_cell.angle_alpha   90.00
_cell.angle_beta   90.00
_cell.angle_gamma   90.00
#
_symmetry.space_group_name_H-M   'P 1'
#
loop_
_entity.id
_entity.type
_entity.pdbx_description
1 polymer ?
#
loop_
_entity_poly.entity_id
_entity_poly.type
_entity_poly.pdbx_seq_one_letter_code
_entity_poly.pdbx_strand_id
1 'polypeptide(L)'
;MQERHFALRSTMGPCAAPWGLAQHHGALRNTMEPRATPRNAMNEEPHLFAEQSSSSEVPSRKGRGTKKKTDANRVRETGNDPSGHRGRLRQRLLEGGDDALADHEIVEYLLMTAIPQKDVKPLARVLMQRFGSLAGVFNADPRALTGISGIKETAAASLKIVGVAARRLALATVREEPILSSWQALIDYLHIDMAHLTHERVRVLYLNVQNRLLLDQVVSDGTLDESAIYTREIIGKAMAIGAASLILVHNHPSGSPQPSRADIQVTQKVIEAGRHLNIVVHDHVIIGREGHVSLKAKGLI
;
A
#
# COMPACT_ATOMS: atom_id res chain seq x y z
N MET A 1 -3.08 -65.14 -24.87
CA MET A 1 -1.67 -65.20 -25.32
C MET A 1 -1.00 -63.99 -24.71
N GLN A 2 -0.17 -64.24 -23.70
CA GLN A 2 0.27 -63.29 -22.68
C GLN A 2 1.79 -63.44 -22.66
N GLU A 3 2.52 -62.41 -23.09
CA GLU A 3 3.97 -62.42 -23.09
C GLU A 3 4.56 -61.46 -22.06
N ARG A 4 5.65 -61.94 -21.50
CA ARG A 4 6.32 -61.55 -20.25
C ARG A 4 7.52 -60.65 -20.55
N HIS A 5 8.11 -60.15 -19.46
CA HIS A 5 9.44 -59.54 -19.29
C HIS A 5 9.51 -58.03 -19.60
N PHE A 6 10.16 -57.18 -18.81
CA PHE A 6 11.31 -57.38 -17.93
C PHE A 6 11.32 -56.29 -16.82
N ALA A 7 11.56 -56.68 -15.57
CA ALA A 7 11.72 -55.78 -14.44
C ALA A 7 13.21 -55.65 -14.10
N LEU A 8 13.72 -54.42 -14.01
CA LEU A 8 15.00 -54.12 -13.37
C LEU A 8 14.79 -53.08 -12.29
N ARG A 9 14.90 -53.55 -11.04
CA ARG A 9 15.12 -52.72 -9.85
C ARG A 9 16.57 -52.24 -9.89
N SER A 10 16.80 -50.95 -9.68
CA SER A 10 18.11 -50.45 -9.28
C SER A 10 17.96 -49.74 -7.93
N THR A 11 18.54 -50.37 -6.92
CA THR A 11 18.77 -49.89 -5.58
C THR A 11 20.17 -49.31 -5.50
N MET A 12 20.32 -48.02 -5.20
CA MET A 12 21.55 -47.48 -4.63
C MET A 12 21.18 -46.44 -3.56
N GLY A 13 21.64 -46.70 -2.34
CA GLY A 13 21.38 -45.91 -1.15
C GLY A 13 22.24 -44.64 -1.05
N PRO A 14 21.93 -43.77 -0.07
CA PRO A 14 22.67 -42.54 0.16
C PRO A 14 23.93 -42.77 0.99
N CYS A 15 25.05 -42.19 0.55
CA CYS A 15 26.29 -42.08 1.30
C CYS A 15 26.23 -40.85 2.22
N ALA A 16 26.59 -41.04 3.48
CA ALA A 16 26.59 -40.04 4.56
C ALA A 16 27.92 -39.26 4.61
N ALA A 17 27.87 -38.00 5.04
CA ALA A 17 28.77 -37.47 6.07
C ALA A 17 28.28 -36.11 6.62
N PRO A 18 28.37 -35.89 7.95
CA PRO A 18 27.89 -34.70 8.65
C PRO A 18 29.00 -33.66 8.86
N TRP A 19 28.65 -32.37 8.88
CA TRP A 19 29.53 -31.32 9.42
C TRP A 19 28.97 -30.82 10.74
N GLY A 20 29.78 -30.99 11.77
CA GLY A 20 29.47 -30.71 13.17
C GLY A 20 29.65 -29.25 13.57
N LEU A 21 29.08 -28.98 14.74
CA LEU A 21 29.08 -27.75 15.51
C LEU A 21 30.48 -27.13 15.72
N ALA A 22 30.53 -25.80 15.69
CA ALA A 22 31.42 -25.02 16.53
C ALA A 22 30.63 -23.83 17.12
N GLN A 23 30.14 -24.02 18.34
CA GLN A 23 29.71 -22.92 19.21
C GLN A 23 30.95 -22.45 19.98
N HIS A 24 31.34 -21.19 19.81
CA HIS A 24 32.25 -20.52 20.73
C HIS A 24 31.56 -19.34 21.37
N HIS A 25 31.31 -19.49 22.67
CA HIS A 25 31.03 -18.43 23.62
C HIS A 25 32.17 -17.41 23.62
N GLY A 26 31.81 -16.13 23.48
CA GLY A 26 32.69 -14.98 23.69
C GLY A 26 31.90 -13.85 24.32
N ALA A 27 31.72 -13.93 25.63
CA ALA A 27 31.16 -12.85 26.43
C ALA A 27 32.22 -11.75 26.59
N LEU A 28 31.94 -10.54 26.09
CA LEU A 28 32.62 -9.33 26.54
C LEU A 28 31.57 -8.31 26.96
N ARG A 29 31.46 -8.18 28.29
CA ARG A 29 30.82 -7.06 28.97
C ARG A 29 31.62 -5.81 28.62
N ASN A 30 30.96 -4.76 28.16
CA ASN A 30 31.50 -3.42 28.25
C ASN A 30 30.54 -2.53 29.03
N THR A 31 31.14 -1.84 29.97
CA THR A 31 30.58 -1.06 31.07
C THR A 31 30.07 0.32 30.63
N MET A 32 29.12 0.84 31.42
CA MET A 32 28.71 2.24 31.66
C MET A 32 29.65 3.33 31.09
N GLU A 33 29.20 4.46 30.52
CA GLU A 33 28.23 5.48 30.99
C GLU A 33 27.75 6.36 29.80
N PRO A 34 26.61 7.07 29.89
CA PRO A 34 26.47 8.37 29.24
C PRO A 34 26.37 9.51 30.26
N ARG A 35 27.29 10.47 30.13
CA ARG A 35 27.34 11.72 30.90
C ARG A 35 26.17 12.65 30.56
N ALA A 36 25.68 13.25 31.64
CA ALA A 36 24.77 14.37 31.84
C ALA A 36 24.59 15.41 30.72
N THR A 37 23.31 15.77 30.54
CA THR A 37 22.77 17.05 30.07
C THR A 37 23.32 18.26 30.85
N PRO A 38 23.26 19.46 30.25
CA PRO A 38 22.84 20.64 30.99
C PRO A 38 21.55 21.26 30.44
N ARG A 39 20.72 21.67 31.41
CA ARG A 39 19.51 22.48 31.32
C ARG A 39 19.82 23.96 31.07
N ASN A 40 18.78 24.64 30.59
CA ASN A 40 18.34 26.02 30.84
C ASN A 40 19.06 27.21 30.16
N ALA A 41 18.28 27.93 29.35
CA ALA A 41 17.84 29.33 29.57
C ALA A 41 16.63 29.56 28.64
N MET A 42 15.38 29.62 29.11
CA MET A 42 14.66 30.75 29.73
C MET A 42 14.71 32.08 28.97
N ASN A 43 13.50 32.48 28.55
CA ASN A 43 12.96 33.83 28.33
C ASN A 43 13.64 34.67 27.23
N GLU A 44 12.94 35.36 26.34
CA GLU A 44 11.95 36.40 26.62
C GLU A 44 10.92 36.55 25.47
N GLU A 45 9.62 36.60 25.80
CA GLU A 45 8.64 37.40 25.08
C GLU A 45 8.47 38.74 25.82
N PRO A 46 8.10 39.81 25.10
CA PRO A 46 7.21 40.80 25.68
C PRO A 46 5.93 40.99 24.87
N HIS A 47 4.84 41.03 25.63
CA HIS A 47 3.49 41.40 25.27
C HIS A 47 3.36 42.82 24.69
N LEU A 48 2.27 43.02 23.93
CA LEU A 48 1.26 44.10 23.99
C LEU A 48 0.90 44.59 22.57
N PHE A 49 -0.34 44.37 22.15
CA PHE A 49 -1.35 45.45 22.03
C PHE A 49 -2.72 44.83 21.76
N ALA A 50 -3.70 45.26 22.56
CA ALA A 50 -5.11 45.00 22.44
C ALA A 50 -5.81 46.24 21.86
N GLU A 51 -6.89 46.05 21.10
CA GLU A 51 -8.08 46.92 20.95
C GLU A 51 -9.01 46.21 19.94
N GLN A 52 -10.09 45.53 20.34
CA GLN A 52 -11.43 45.99 20.77
C GLN A 52 -12.24 46.84 19.78
N SER A 53 -13.38 46.24 19.41
CA SER A 53 -14.70 46.86 19.15
C SER A 53 -14.90 47.48 17.75
N SER A 54 -16.08 47.46 17.12
CA SER A 54 -17.44 47.39 17.65
C SER A 54 -18.46 47.10 16.53
N SER A 55 -19.64 46.62 16.95
CA SER A 55 -21.00 47.03 16.50
C SER A 55 -21.40 46.85 15.02
N SER A 56 -22.25 45.87 14.69
CA SER A 56 -23.73 45.90 14.77
C SER A 56 -24.40 46.85 13.77
N GLU A 57 -25.17 46.31 12.80
CA GLU A 57 -26.52 46.81 12.53
C GLU A 57 -27.33 45.87 11.62
N VAL A 58 -28.55 45.61 12.08
CA VAL A 58 -29.66 44.96 11.39
C VAL A 58 -30.65 46.07 11.03
N PRO A 59 -31.35 45.98 9.88
CA PRO A 59 -32.72 46.45 9.84
C PRO A 59 -33.71 45.38 9.38
N SER A 60 -34.72 45.26 10.23
CA SER A 60 -36.03 44.65 9.99
C SER A 60 -36.82 45.42 8.92
N ARG A 61 -37.51 44.72 8.01
CA ARG A 61 -38.94 44.99 7.73
C ARG A 61 -39.63 43.92 6.87
N LYS A 62 -40.90 43.74 7.22
CA LYS A 62 -41.91 42.80 6.74
C LYS A 62 -42.32 43.05 5.28
N GLY A 63 -42.52 41.97 4.52
CA GLY A 63 -43.24 41.94 3.25
C GLY A 63 -44.03 40.63 3.12
N ARG A 64 -45.35 40.74 3.01
CA ARG A 64 -46.33 39.63 3.07
C ARG A 64 -46.67 39.17 1.65
N GLY A 65 -46.41 37.90 1.35
CA GLY A 65 -47.19 37.04 0.45
C GLY A 65 -46.97 37.15 -1.06
N THR A 66 -46.51 36.04 -1.66
CA THR A 66 -47.30 35.22 -2.60
C THR A 66 -46.66 33.84 -2.74
N LYS A 67 -47.44 32.79 -2.52
CA LYS A 67 -47.05 31.37 -2.63
C LYS A 67 -46.69 31.04 -4.09
N LYS A 68 -45.52 30.46 -4.32
CA LYS A 68 -45.24 29.67 -5.52
C LYS A 68 -44.72 28.30 -5.06
N LYS A 69 -45.53 27.26 -5.31
CA LYS A 69 -45.14 25.86 -5.11
C LYS A 69 -43.97 25.56 -6.04
N THR A 70 -42.83 25.18 -5.49
CA THR A 70 -41.79 24.45 -6.21
C THR A 70 -41.47 23.20 -5.43
N ASP A 71 -41.48 22.10 -6.18
CA ASP A 71 -41.55 20.73 -5.72
C ASP A 71 -40.45 20.33 -4.73
N ALA A 72 -40.86 19.40 -3.88
CA ALA A 72 -40.07 18.80 -2.83
C ALA A 72 -39.00 17.88 -3.43
N ASN A 73 -37.73 18.24 -3.28
CA ASN A 73 -36.69 17.22 -3.07
C ASN A 73 -35.57 17.78 -2.18
N ARG A 74 -35.92 18.05 -0.92
CA ARG A 74 -34.93 18.21 0.15
C ARG A 74 -35.21 17.08 1.13
N VAL A 75 -34.57 15.94 0.89
CA VAL A 75 -34.63 14.78 1.80
C VAL A 75 -34.20 15.29 3.17
N ARG A 76 -35.16 15.36 4.09
CA ARG A 76 -34.91 15.73 5.48
C ARG A 76 -34.06 14.63 6.11
N GLU A 77 -32.85 14.97 6.53
CA GLU A 77 -32.01 14.14 7.40
C GLU A 77 -32.66 14.03 8.79
N THR A 78 -33.67 13.18 8.93
CA THR A 78 -34.20 12.81 10.24
C THR A 78 -34.64 11.36 10.20
N GLY A 79 -33.83 10.47 10.76
CA GLY A 79 -34.21 9.07 10.95
C GLY A 79 -33.03 8.18 11.32
N ASN A 80 -32.78 8.04 12.62
CA ASN A 80 -31.89 7.06 13.22
C ASN A 80 -32.51 5.64 13.15
N ASP A 81 -32.94 5.24 11.95
CA ASP A 81 -33.40 3.89 11.65
C ASP A 81 -32.25 3.15 10.95
N PRO A 82 -31.56 2.22 11.64
CA PRO A 82 -30.46 1.44 11.08
C PRO A 82 -30.88 0.61 9.87
N SER A 83 -32.15 0.20 9.80
CA SER A 83 -32.67 -0.61 8.70
C SER A 83 -32.94 0.22 7.44
N GLY A 84 -33.54 1.40 7.59
CA GLY A 84 -33.75 2.36 6.51
C GLY A 84 -32.46 2.96 5.96
N HIS A 85 -31.46 3.22 6.80
CA HIS A 85 -30.17 3.79 6.36
C HIS A 85 -29.40 2.84 5.44
N ARG A 86 -29.25 1.57 5.83
CA ARG A 86 -28.62 0.55 4.97
C ARG A 86 -29.35 0.40 3.63
N GLY A 87 -30.69 0.46 3.65
CA GLY A 87 -31.51 0.43 2.45
C GLY A 87 -31.22 1.59 1.49
N ARG A 88 -31.14 2.82 2.02
CA ARG A 88 -30.81 4.02 1.23
C ARG A 88 -29.41 3.97 0.63
N LEU A 89 -28.40 3.53 1.40
CA LEU A 89 -27.03 3.37 0.89
C LEU A 89 -26.98 2.32 -0.22
N ARG A 90 -27.65 1.18 -0.05
CA ARG A 90 -27.75 0.14 -1.08
C ARG A 90 -28.41 0.67 -2.36
N GLN A 91 -29.49 1.42 -2.23
CA GLN A 91 -30.17 2.01 -3.39
C GLN A 91 -29.24 2.96 -4.16
N ARG A 92 -28.59 3.89 -3.45
CA ARG A 92 -27.60 4.80 -4.03
C ARG A 92 -26.46 4.04 -4.74
N LEU A 93 -25.93 2.99 -4.12
CA LEU A 93 -24.88 2.17 -4.72
C LEU A 93 -25.30 1.53 -6.04
N LEU A 94 -26.55 1.05 -6.14
CA LEU A 94 -27.04 0.35 -7.32
C LEU A 94 -27.52 1.29 -8.43
N GLU A 95 -28.00 2.49 -8.08
CA GLU A 95 -28.68 3.41 -9.01
C GLU A 95 -27.86 4.69 -9.32
N GLY A 96 -26.94 5.08 -8.44
CA GLY A 96 -26.35 6.43 -8.45
C GLY A 96 -25.01 6.59 -9.18
N GLY A 97 -24.46 5.53 -9.78
CA GLY A 97 -23.13 5.57 -10.42
C GLY A 97 -21.95 5.64 -9.43
N ASP A 98 -20.76 5.95 -9.94
CA ASP A 98 -19.51 5.83 -9.17
C ASP A 98 -19.40 6.84 -8.01
N ASP A 99 -19.97 8.04 -8.18
CA ASP A 99 -19.96 9.12 -7.18
C ASP A 99 -21.16 9.05 -6.21
N ALA A 100 -21.94 7.97 -6.25
CA ALA A 100 -23.17 7.85 -5.47
C ALA A 100 -22.92 7.83 -3.97
N LEU A 101 -21.76 7.33 -3.53
CA LEU A 101 -21.36 7.18 -2.14
C LEU A 101 -20.06 7.93 -1.88
N ALA A 102 -19.99 8.65 -0.76
CA ALA A 102 -18.71 9.17 -0.29
C ALA A 102 -17.82 8.03 0.23
N ASP A 103 -16.50 8.23 0.24
CA ASP A 103 -15.51 7.25 0.72
C ASP A 103 -15.87 6.59 2.07
N HIS A 104 -16.23 7.42 3.06
CA HIS A 104 -16.61 6.91 4.37
C HIS A 104 -17.89 6.07 4.34
N GLU A 105 -18.82 6.34 3.41
CA GLU A 105 -20.05 5.56 3.23
C GLU A 105 -19.78 4.20 2.60
N ILE A 106 -18.75 4.09 1.74
CA ILE A 106 -18.29 2.80 1.20
C ILE A 106 -17.77 1.91 2.34
N VAL A 107 -16.91 2.46 3.19
CA VAL A 107 -16.40 1.76 4.39
C VAL A 107 -17.55 1.40 5.33
N GLU A 108 -18.46 2.35 5.57
CA GLU A 108 -19.64 2.15 6.42
C GLU A 108 -20.50 0.98 5.91
N TYR A 109 -20.79 0.93 4.61
CA TYR A 109 -21.60 -0.12 4.02
C TYR A 109 -20.94 -1.50 4.15
N LEU A 110 -19.62 -1.59 3.95
CA LEU A 110 -18.87 -2.83 4.18
C LEU A 110 -18.87 -3.28 5.65
N LEU A 111 -18.81 -2.33 6.59
CA LEU A 111 -18.89 -2.66 8.02
C LEU A 111 -20.29 -3.13 8.42
N MET A 112 -21.35 -2.59 7.82
CA MET A 112 -22.73 -3.05 8.08
C MET A 112 -22.97 -4.51 7.67
N THR A 113 -22.23 -5.01 6.68
CA THR A 113 -22.32 -6.43 6.28
C THR A 113 -21.57 -7.35 7.23
N ALA A 114 -20.50 -6.86 7.86
CA ALA A 114 -19.63 -7.62 8.75
C ALA A 114 -20.01 -7.51 10.25
N ILE A 115 -20.65 -6.41 10.66
CA ILE A 115 -21.01 -6.10 12.06
C ILE A 115 -22.52 -5.82 12.13
N PRO A 116 -23.35 -6.84 12.41
CA PRO A 116 -24.79 -6.65 12.48
C PRO A 116 -25.21 -5.83 13.72
N GLN A 117 -26.31 -5.07 13.56
CA GLN A 117 -27.04 -4.40 14.64
C GLN A 117 -26.21 -3.39 15.48
N LYS A 118 -25.24 -2.71 14.87
CA LYS A 118 -24.49 -1.60 15.47
C LYS A 118 -24.46 -0.38 14.56
N ASP A 119 -24.38 0.81 15.15
CA ASP A 119 -24.01 2.01 14.43
C ASP A 119 -22.52 1.96 14.09
N VAL A 120 -22.21 1.75 12.81
CA VAL A 120 -20.84 1.64 12.29
C VAL A 120 -20.35 2.93 11.64
N LYS A 121 -21.18 3.97 11.56
CA LYS A 121 -20.80 5.26 10.99
C LYS A 121 -19.64 5.92 11.76
N PRO A 122 -19.62 5.93 13.12
CA PRO A 122 -18.46 6.42 13.86
C PRO A 122 -17.20 5.61 13.53
N LEU A 123 -17.33 4.29 13.35
CA LEU A 123 -16.22 3.40 13.08
C LEU A 123 -15.61 3.64 11.69
N ALA A 124 -16.46 3.84 10.68
CA ALA A 124 -16.03 4.22 9.34
C ALA A 124 -15.26 5.54 9.35
N ARG A 125 -15.73 6.55 10.10
CA ARG A 125 -15.00 7.82 10.27
C ARG A 125 -13.66 7.67 10.96
N VAL A 126 -13.58 6.84 12.02
CA VAL A 126 -12.31 6.54 12.71
C VAL A 126 -11.32 5.87 11.76
N LEU A 127 -11.78 4.92 10.92
CA LEU A 127 -10.93 4.29 9.92
C LEU A 127 -10.41 5.30 8.89
N MET A 128 -11.29 6.12 8.33
CA MET A 128 -10.89 7.15 7.36
C MET A 128 -9.92 8.17 7.96
N GLN A 129 -10.13 8.58 9.21
CA GLN A 129 -9.22 9.51 9.89
C GLN A 129 -7.86 8.87 10.18
N ARG A 130 -7.84 7.60 10.60
CA ARG A 130 -6.61 6.90 10.97
C ARG A 130 -5.75 6.53 9.76
N PHE A 131 -6.38 6.13 8.66
CA PHE A 131 -5.68 5.63 7.47
C PHE A 131 -5.69 6.61 6.29
N GLY A 132 -6.38 7.74 6.41
CA GLY A 132 -6.33 8.88 5.49
C GLY A 132 -7.16 8.76 4.22
N SER A 133 -7.29 7.57 3.64
CA SER A 133 -8.00 7.33 2.37
C SER A 133 -8.63 5.94 2.32
N LEU A 134 -9.52 5.69 1.33
CA LEU A 134 -10.04 4.34 1.04
C LEU A 134 -8.91 3.33 0.82
N ALA A 135 -7.92 3.71 -0.01
CA ALA A 135 -6.77 2.86 -0.28
C ALA A 135 -5.96 2.57 0.99
N GLY A 136 -5.82 3.55 1.89
CA GLY A 136 -5.22 3.36 3.21
C GLY A 136 -6.01 2.35 4.06
N VAL A 137 -7.34 2.45 4.10
CA VAL A 137 -8.20 1.53 4.87
C VAL A 137 -8.13 0.10 4.32
N PHE A 138 -8.27 -0.08 3.00
CA PHE A 138 -8.32 -1.42 2.39
C PHE A 138 -6.95 -2.11 2.35
N ASN A 139 -5.85 -1.34 2.34
CA ASN A 139 -4.50 -1.90 2.37
C ASN A 139 -3.89 -2.01 3.76
N ALA A 140 -4.52 -1.45 4.79
CA ALA A 140 -4.05 -1.50 6.17
C ALA A 140 -3.67 -2.92 6.63
N ASP A 141 -2.71 -2.99 7.55
CA ASP A 141 -2.35 -4.21 8.22
C ASP A 141 -3.53 -4.74 9.05
N PRO A 142 -3.88 -6.04 8.98
CA PRO A 142 -4.99 -6.60 9.72
C PRO A 142 -4.91 -6.38 11.25
N ARG A 143 -3.70 -6.36 11.84
CA ARG A 143 -3.52 -6.08 13.27
C ARG A 143 -3.75 -4.60 13.58
N ALA A 144 -3.36 -3.71 12.68
CA ALA A 144 -3.67 -2.28 12.83
C ALA A 144 -5.19 -2.02 12.77
N LEU A 145 -5.92 -2.75 11.92
CA LEU A 145 -7.39 -2.70 11.86
C LEU A 145 -8.04 -3.25 13.14
N THR A 146 -7.66 -4.45 13.59
CA THR A 146 -8.24 -5.08 14.79
C THR A 146 -7.82 -4.41 16.09
N GLY A 147 -6.78 -3.58 16.07
CA GLY A 147 -6.43 -2.69 17.18
C GLY A 147 -7.42 -1.55 17.42
N ILE A 148 -8.41 -1.34 16.53
CA ILE A 148 -9.48 -0.37 16.72
C ILE A 148 -10.65 -1.04 17.44
N SER A 149 -11.07 -0.47 18.58
CA SER A 149 -12.22 -0.97 19.33
C SER A 149 -13.46 -1.07 18.44
N GLY A 150 -14.07 -2.25 18.39
CA GLY A 150 -15.24 -2.55 17.55
C GLY A 150 -14.90 -3.22 16.21
N ILE A 151 -13.65 -3.22 15.76
CA ILE A 151 -13.21 -4.00 14.58
C ILE A 151 -12.71 -5.37 15.03
N LYS A 152 -13.43 -6.41 14.62
CA LYS A 152 -13.00 -7.80 14.77
C LYS A 152 -12.46 -8.36 13.46
N GLU A 153 -11.93 -9.57 13.50
CA GLU A 153 -11.37 -10.27 12.34
C GLU A 153 -12.30 -10.27 11.13
N THR A 154 -13.60 -10.54 11.30
CA THR A 154 -14.59 -10.52 10.20
C THR A 154 -14.67 -9.17 9.48
N ALA A 155 -14.65 -8.07 10.23
CA ALA A 155 -14.68 -6.72 9.67
C ALA A 155 -13.33 -6.33 9.04
N ALA A 156 -12.21 -6.75 9.65
CA ALA A 156 -10.89 -6.56 9.04
C ALA A 156 -10.77 -7.33 7.72
N ALA A 157 -11.26 -8.57 7.66
CA ALA A 157 -11.28 -9.39 6.45
C ALA A 157 -12.18 -8.79 5.36
N SER A 158 -13.36 -8.26 5.71
CA SER A 158 -14.28 -7.63 4.74
C SER A 158 -13.70 -6.36 4.12
N LEU A 159 -12.87 -5.61 4.85
CA LEU A 159 -12.13 -4.47 4.28
C LEU A 159 -10.94 -4.95 3.44
N LYS A 160 -10.20 -5.95 3.91
CA LYS A 160 -8.98 -6.44 3.24
C LYS A 160 -9.26 -7.06 1.88
N ILE A 161 -10.39 -7.77 1.73
CA ILE A 161 -10.74 -8.44 0.49
C ILE A 161 -10.95 -7.44 -0.66
N VAL A 162 -11.42 -6.22 -0.38
CA VAL A 162 -11.57 -5.15 -1.38
C VAL A 162 -10.22 -4.76 -1.96
N GLY A 163 -9.21 -4.54 -1.10
CA GLY A 163 -7.84 -4.25 -1.55
C GLY A 163 -7.23 -5.40 -2.37
N VAL A 164 -7.47 -6.65 -1.96
CA VAL A 164 -7.04 -7.83 -2.73
C VAL A 164 -7.69 -7.87 -4.11
N ALA A 165 -8.99 -7.63 -4.20
CA ALA A 165 -9.72 -7.61 -5.46
C ALA A 165 -9.23 -6.49 -6.39
N ALA A 166 -9.10 -5.26 -5.87
CA ALA A 166 -8.60 -4.11 -6.62
C ALA A 166 -7.21 -4.37 -7.22
N ARG A 167 -6.27 -4.91 -6.42
CA ARG A 167 -4.94 -5.27 -6.91
C ARG A 167 -4.95 -6.35 -7.99
N ARG A 168 -5.79 -7.37 -7.83
CA ARG A 168 -5.89 -8.46 -8.81
C ARG A 168 -6.47 -7.97 -10.14
N LEU A 169 -7.46 -7.08 -10.10
CA LEU A 169 -8.03 -6.46 -11.29
C LEU A 169 -6.99 -5.58 -12.00
N ALA A 170 -6.30 -4.71 -11.27
CA ALA A 170 -5.25 -3.87 -11.84
C ALA A 170 -4.08 -4.69 -12.44
N LEU A 171 -3.65 -5.76 -11.75
CA LEU A 171 -2.59 -6.64 -12.25
C LEU A 171 -3.01 -7.43 -13.49
N ALA A 172 -4.30 -7.76 -13.63
CA ALA A 172 -4.80 -8.44 -14.83
C ALA A 172 -4.56 -7.58 -16.08
N THR A 173 -4.89 -6.29 -16.02
CA THR A 173 -4.62 -5.32 -17.09
C THR A 173 -3.13 -5.27 -17.45
N VAL A 174 -2.24 -5.24 -16.45
CA VAL A 174 -0.78 -5.21 -16.67
C VAL A 174 -0.26 -6.47 -17.38
N ARG A 175 -0.93 -7.62 -17.22
CA ARG A 175 -0.50 -8.89 -17.84
C ARG A 175 -0.96 -9.05 -19.28
N GLU A 176 -2.00 -8.33 -19.69
CA GLU A 176 -2.58 -8.46 -21.03
C GLU A 176 -1.73 -7.77 -22.11
N GLU A 177 -0.92 -6.79 -21.74
CA GLU A 177 -0.12 -5.97 -22.65
C GLU A 177 1.38 -5.97 -22.32
N PRO A 178 2.26 -5.60 -23.27
CA PRO A 178 3.64 -5.25 -22.95
C PRO A 178 3.69 -4.07 -21.97
N ILE A 179 4.47 -4.19 -20.89
CA ILE A 179 4.53 -3.18 -19.83
C ILE A 179 4.92 -1.81 -20.36
N LEU A 180 5.88 -1.76 -21.29
CA LEU A 180 6.39 -0.48 -21.80
C LEU A 180 5.34 0.27 -22.64
N SER A 181 4.38 -0.43 -23.25
CA SER A 181 3.25 0.20 -23.95
C SER A 181 2.09 0.57 -23.03
N SER A 182 2.02 -0.03 -21.84
CA SER A 182 0.97 0.17 -20.84
C SER A 182 1.52 0.73 -19.53
N TRP A 183 2.44 1.69 -19.61
CA TRP A 183 3.16 2.21 -18.43
C TRP A 183 2.22 2.75 -17.35
N GLN A 184 1.16 3.47 -17.75
CA GLN A 184 0.18 4.00 -16.80
C GLN A 184 -0.52 2.87 -16.01
N ALA A 185 -0.92 1.78 -16.67
CA ALA A 185 -1.53 0.63 -16.01
C ALA A 185 -0.57 -0.01 -14.99
N LEU A 186 0.73 -0.05 -15.29
CA LEU A 186 1.74 -0.48 -14.33
C LEU A 186 1.80 0.47 -13.13
N ILE A 187 1.87 1.78 -13.36
CA ILE A 187 1.93 2.78 -12.28
C ILE A 187 0.68 2.73 -11.40
N ASP A 188 -0.51 2.56 -11.98
CA ASP A 188 -1.77 2.45 -11.26
C ASP A 188 -1.77 1.20 -10.38
N TYR A 189 -1.38 0.05 -10.93
CA TYR A 189 -1.20 -1.19 -10.16
C TYR A 189 -0.24 -0.99 -8.98
N LEU A 190 0.93 -0.40 -9.23
CA LEU A 190 1.95 -0.19 -8.21
C LEU A 190 1.49 0.79 -7.12
N HIS A 191 0.72 1.83 -7.46
CA HIS A 191 0.15 2.73 -6.45
C HIS A 191 -0.89 2.02 -5.58
N ILE A 192 -1.79 1.23 -6.18
CA ILE A 192 -2.81 0.48 -5.44
C ILE A 192 -2.16 -0.49 -4.46
N ASP A 193 -1.06 -1.14 -4.85
CA ASP A 193 -0.37 -2.11 -4.00
C ASP A 193 0.56 -1.49 -2.96
N MET A 194 1.36 -0.49 -3.35
CA MET A 194 2.54 -0.10 -2.59
C MET A 194 2.47 1.29 -1.94
N ALA A 195 1.66 2.22 -2.46
CA ALA A 195 1.72 3.63 -2.02
C ALA A 195 1.36 3.84 -0.55
N HIS A 196 0.49 2.98 0.01
CA HIS A 196 0.01 3.10 1.39
C HIS A 196 0.64 2.10 2.37
N LEU A 197 1.69 1.38 1.95
CA LEU A 197 2.42 0.49 2.85
C LEU A 197 3.20 1.33 3.88
N THR A 198 3.13 0.90 5.14
CA THR A 198 3.79 1.58 6.27
C THR A 198 5.23 1.09 6.51
N HIS A 199 5.68 0.15 5.70
CA HIS A 199 7.03 -0.39 5.66
C HIS A 199 7.52 -0.36 4.22
N GLU A 200 8.83 -0.43 4.05
CA GLU A 200 9.43 -0.50 2.74
C GLU A 200 9.27 -1.89 2.16
N ARG A 201 8.90 -1.94 0.89
CA ARG A 201 8.78 -3.14 0.10
C ARG A 201 9.51 -2.93 -1.19
N VAL A 202 10.35 -3.90 -1.54
CA VAL A 202 11.10 -3.92 -2.79
C VAL A 202 10.60 -5.10 -3.59
N ARG A 203 10.35 -4.89 -4.88
CA ARG A 203 9.98 -5.93 -5.83
C ARG A 203 10.73 -5.78 -7.13
N VAL A 204 10.75 -6.88 -7.89
CA VAL A 204 11.31 -6.93 -9.24
C VAL A 204 10.25 -7.48 -10.18
N LEU A 205 10.02 -6.75 -11.26
CA LEU A 205 9.18 -7.17 -12.38
C LEU A 205 10.11 -7.74 -13.45
N TYR A 206 10.01 -9.03 -13.72
CA TYR A 206 10.80 -9.71 -14.73
C TYR A 206 10.00 -9.82 -16.02
N LEU A 207 10.61 -9.44 -17.14
CA LEU A 207 9.95 -9.35 -18.43
C LEU A 207 10.62 -10.23 -19.48
N ASN A 208 9.84 -10.70 -20.43
CA ASN A 208 10.35 -11.39 -21.61
C ASN A 208 10.87 -10.41 -22.68
N VAL A 209 11.32 -10.93 -23.83
CA VAL A 209 11.85 -10.13 -24.95
C VAL A 209 10.80 -9.20 -25.58
N GLN A 210 9.51 -9.49 -25.42
CA GLN A 210 8.39 -8.62 -25.83
C GLN A 210 7.94 -7.67 -24.71
N ASN A 211 8.72 -7.53 -23.63
CA ASN A 211 8.41 -6.71 -22.45
C ASN A 211 7.09 -7.06 -21.75
N ARG A 212 6.61 -8.29 -21.88
CA ARG A 212 5.48 -8.81 -21.11
C ARG A 212 5.94 -9.34 -19.77
N LEU A 213 5.13 -9.13 -18.74
CA LEU A 213 5.41 -9.57 -17.38
C LEU A 213 5.46 -11.11 -17.31
N LEU A 214 6.64 -11.65 -16.99
CA LEU A 214 6.83 -13.05 -16.65
C LEU A 214 6.53 -13.31 -15.17
N LEU A 215 7.08 -12.45 -14.32
CA LEU A 215 6.98 -12.60 -12.87
C LEU A 215 7.02 -11.24 -12.19
N ASP A 216 6.13 -11.05 -11.23
CA ASP A 216 6.16 -9.96 -10.27
C ASP A 216 6.52 -10.55 -8.90
N GLN A 217 7.68 -10.20 -8.36
CA GLN A 217 8.22 -10.81 -7.16
C GLN A 217 8.61 -9.75 -6.13
N VAL A 218 8.04 -9.84 -4.94
CA VAL A 218 8.53 -9.13 -3.75
C VAL A 218 9.83 -9.79 -3.29
N VAL A 219 10.90 -9.00 -3.21
CA VAL A 219 12.25 -9.45 -2.81
C VAL A 219 12.64 -8.99 -1.41
N SER A 220 12.02 -7.92 -0.91
CA SER A 220 12.17 -7.44 0.48
C SER A 220 10.85 -6.85 0.97
N ASP A 221 10.54 -7.03 2.26
CA ASP A 221 9.31 -6.58 2.90
C ASP A 221 9.55 -6.25 4.40
N GLY A 222 9.87 -4.99 4.73
CA GLY A 222 10.15 -4.59 6.12
C GLY A 222 10.98 -3.31 6.27
N THR A 223 11.36 -2.98 7.50
CA THR A 223 12.35 -1.93 7.79
C THR A 223 13.70 -2.38 7.25
N LEU A 224 14.27 -1.57 6.35
CA LEU A 224 15.65 -1.64 5.86
C LEU A 224 16.63 -1.86 7.02
N ASP A 225 16.91 -3.12 7.36
CA ASP A 225 18.32 -3.47 7.52
C ASP A 225 18.92 -3.33 6.12
N GLU A 226 20.04 -2.62 6.01
CA GLU A 226 20.74 -2.26 4.76
C GLU A 226 21.21 -3.47 3.91
N SER A 227 20.69 -4.68 4.17
CA SER A 227 21.12 -5.98 3.65
C SER A 227 20.13 -6.70 2.71
N ALA A 228 18.95 -6.16 2.41
CA ALA A 228 17.83 -6.95 1.88
C ALA A 228 17.69 -7.05 0.34
N ILE A 229 18.60 -6.49 -0.46
CA ILE A 229 18.55 -6.61 -1.94
C ILE A 229 19.85 -7.22 -2.46
N TYR A 230 19.89 -8.54 -2.58
CA TYR A 230 21.05 -9.24 -3.12
C TYR A 230 20.99 -9.27 -4.66
N THR A 231 21.88 -8.53 -5.33
CA THR A 231 22.00 -8.51 -6.79
C THR A 231 22.08 -9.92 -7.38
N ARG A 232 22.79 -10.86 -6.73
CA ARG A 232 22.89 -12.26 -7.15
C ARG A 232 21.53 -12.97 -7.22
N GLU A 233 20.59 -12.65 -6.33
CA GLU A 233 19.28 -13.29 -6.27
C GLU A 233 18.38 -12.75 -7.38
N ILE A 234 18.44 -11.44 -7.63
CA ILE A 234 17.72 -10.79 -8.74
C ILE A 234 18.18 -11.38 -10.08
N ILE A 235 19.49 -11.36 -10.32
CA ILE A 235 20.07 -11.85 -11.57
C ILE A 235 19.87 -13.37 -11.70
N GLY A 236 20.10 -14.13 -10.63
CA GLY A 236 19.89 -15.58 -10.62
C GLY A 236 18.43 -15.95 -10.92
N LYS A 237 17.47 -15.21 -10.38
CA LYS A 237 16.04 -15.39 -10.71
C LYS A 237 15.76 -15.04 -12.17
N ALA A 238 16.26 -13.91 -12.66
CA ALA A 238 16.08 -13.50 -14.06
C ALA A 238 16.57 -14.59 -15.03
N MET A 239 17.75 -15.15 -14.78
CA MET A 239 18.28 -16.27 -15.56
C MET A 239 17.40 -17.51 -15.46
N ALA A 240 16.99 -17.89 -14.24
CA ALA A 240 16.22 -19.11 -14.00
C ALA A 240 14.86 -19.13 -14.73
N ILE A 241 14.25 -17.96 -14.95
CA ILE A 241 12.95 -17.84 -15.64
C ILE A 241 13.06 -17.33 -17.08
N GLY A 242 14.28 -17.14 -17.59
CA GLY A 242 14.52 -16.65 -18.95
C GLY A 242 14.06 -15.20 -19.18
N ALA A 243 14.18 -14.34 -18.17
CA ALA A 243 13.86 -12.93 -18.30
C ALA A 243 14.91 -12.22 -19.17
N ALA A 244 14.43 -11.43 -20.14
CA ALA A 244 15.29 -10.60 -20.99
C ALA A 244 15.54 -9.22 -20.37
N SER A 245 14.62 -8.78 -19.51
CA SER A 245 14.74 -7.50 -18.83
C SER A 245 14.00 -7.49 -17.50
N LEU A 246 14.24 -6.45 -16.69
CA LEU A 246 13.60 -6.26 -15.41
C LEU A 246 13.34 -4.78 -15.09
N ILE A 247 12.38 -4.53 -14.20
CA ILE A 247 12.12 -3.22 -13.57
C ILE A 247 12.22 -3.42 -12.07
N LEU A 248 13.05 -2.61 -11.41
CA LEU A 248 13.09 -2.54 -9.95
C LEU A 248 11.98 -1.61 -9.47
N VAL A 249 11.32 -1.95 -8.36
CA VAL A 249 10.34 -1.06 -7.74
C VAL A 249 10.46 -1.12 -6.23
N HIS A 250 10.41 0.02 -5.56
CA HIS A 250 10.20 0.07 -4.12
C HIS A 250 9.30 1.23 -3.70
N ASN A 251 8.75 1.18 -2.49
CA ASN A 251 8.00 2.30 -1.92
C ASN A 251 8.76 3.00 -0.80
N HIS A 252 8.49 4.28 -0.62
CA HIS A 252 8.94 5.05 0.55
C HIS A 252 7.77 5.26 1.50
N PRO A 253 7.80 4.69 2.73
CA PRO A 253 6.73 4.87 3.72
C PRO A 253 6.53 6.33 4.12
N SER A 254 7.56 7.18 3.97
CA SER A 254 7.47 8.63 4.16
C SER A 254 6.40 9.26 3.26
N GLY A 255 6.16 8.69 2.08
CA GLY A 255 5.23 9.17 1.07
C GLY A 255 5.89 9.95 -0.07
N SER A 256 7.12 10.43 0.11
CA SER A 256 7.88 11.12 -0.94
C SER A 256 8.60 10.10 -1.82
N PRO A 257 8.47 10.14 -3.16
CA PRO A 257 9.16 9.20 -4.06
C PRO A 257 10.59 9.61 -4.41
N GLN A 258 11.23 10.47 -3.62
CA GLN A 258 12.58 10.98 -3.93
C GLN A 258 13.65 9.91 -3.72
N PRO A 259 14.49 9.60 -4.72
CA PRO A 259 15.51 8.57 -4.59
C PRO A 259 16.58 8.97 -3.60
N SER A 260 17.00 8.00 -2.78
CA SER A 260 18.20 8.07 -1.97
C SER A 260 19.44 7.73 -2.81
N ARG A 261 20.63 8.05 -2.27
CA ARG A 261 21.89 7.60 -2.87
C ARG A 261 22.03 6.07 -2.88
N ALA A 262 21.46 5.40 -1.88
CA ALA A 262 21.50 3.95 -1.78
C ALA A 262 20.70 3.30 -2.92
N ASP A 263 19.52 3.85 -3.24
CA ASP A 263 18.66 3.36 -4.34
C ASP A 263 19.42 3.37 -5.67
N ILE A 264 20.09 4.50 -5.97
CA ILE A 264 20.87 4.67 -7.20
C ILE A 264 22.03 3.66 -7.23
N GLN A 265 22.77 3.50 -6.13
CA GLN A 265 23.90 2.57 -6.06
C GLN A 265 23.48 1.11 -6.23
N VAL A 266 22.39 0.69 -5.59
CA VAL A 266 21.85 -0.67 -5.76
C VAL A 266 21.43 -0.90 -7.20
N THR A 267 20.76 0.08 -7.81
CA THR A 267 20.31 -0.01 -9.22
C THR A 267 21.49 -0.18 -10.16
N GLN A 268 22.53 0.65 -10.01
CA GLN A 268 23.73 0.59 -10.84
C GLN A 268 24.45 -0.76 -10.72
N LYS A 269 24.49 -1.35 -9.51
CA LYS A 269 25.03 -2.71 -9.31
C LYS A 269 24.24 -3.77 -10.07
N VAL A 270 22.91 -3.68 -10.08
CA VAL A 270 22.05 -4.61 -10.83
C VAL A 270 22.21 -4.40 -12.33
N ILE A 271 22.28 -3.15 -12.80
CA ILE A 271 22.55 -2.81 -14.22
C ILE A 271 23.86 -3.45 -14.69
N GLU A 272 24.95 -3.21 -13.97
CA GLU A 272 26.26 -3.72 -14.37
C GLU A 272 26.30 -5.25 -14.36
N ALA A 273 25.68 -5.89 -13.37
CA ALA A 273 25.59 -7.35 -13.32
C ALA A 273 24.75 -7.93 -14.47
N GLY A 274 23.62 -7.29 -14.81
CA GLY A 274 22.73 -7.72 -15.90
C GLY A 274 23.35 -7.54 -17.28
N ARG A 275 24.16 -6.49 -17.47
CA ARG A 275 24.80 -6.14 -18.75
C ARG A 275 25.60 -7.29 -19.34
N HIS A 276 26.39 -8.00 -18.53
CA HIS A 276 27.22 -9.14 -18.99
C HIS A 276 26.39 -10.38 -19.37
N LEU A 277 25.13 -10.42 -18.96
CA LEU A 277 24.23 -11.56 -19.16
C LEU A 277 23.11 -11.24 -20.17
N ASN A 278 23.18 -10.09 -20.84
CA ASN A 278 22.13 -9.57 -21.72
C ASN A 278 20.76 -9.43 -21.03
N ILE A 279 20.76 -9.10 -19.74
CA ILE A 279 19.56 -8.80 -18.96
C ILE A 279 19.50 -7.28 -18.75
N VAL A 280 18.52 -6.63 -19.39
CA VAL A 280 18.39 -5.17 -19.34
C VAL A 280 17.58 -4.74 -18.11
N VAL A 281 18.08 -3.76 -17.36
CA VAL A 281 17.26 -3.06 -16.36
C VAL A 281 16.60 -1.89 -17.05
N HIS A 282 15.28 -1.95 -17.25
CA HIS A 282 14.54 -0.91 -17.97
C HIS A 282 14.40 0.36 -17.15
N ASP A 283 14.15 0.21 -15.84
CA ASP A 283 13.95 1.31 -14.93
C ASP A 283 14.07 0.86 -13.47
N HIS A 284 14.11 1.84 -12.58
CA HIS A 284 13.79 1.70 -11.18
C HIS A 284 12.73 2.73 -10.81
N VAL A 285 11.55 2.26 -10.41
CA VAL A 285 10.42 3.10 -10.03
C VAL A 285 10.30 3.18 -8.51
N ILE A 286 10.22 4.39 -7.97
CA ILE A 286 9.97 4.64 -6.56
C ILE A 286 8.53 5.12 -6.40
N ILE A 287 7.76 4.43 -5.56
CA ILE A 287 6.35 4.72 -5.31
C ILE A 287 6.20 5.44 -3.96
N GLY A 288 5.53 6.58 -3.98
CA GLY A 288 5.14 7.34 -2.81
C GLY A 288 3.63 7.54 -2.75
N ARG A 289 3.16 8.15 -1.67
CA ARG A 289 1.76 8.60 -1.55
C ARG A 289 1.49 9.82 -2.44
N GLU A 290 2.52 10.63 -2.68
CA GLU A 290 2.44 11.87 -3.47
C GLU A 290 2.63 11.64 -4.97
N GLY A 291 2.94 10.41 -5.39
CA GLY A 291 3.20 10.04 -6.77
C GLY A 291 4.35 9.05 -6.90
N HIS A 292 5.03 9.06 -8.04
CA HIS A 292 6.15 8.16 -8.31
C HIS A 292 7.31 8.88 -9.00
N VAL A 293 8.48 8.25 -8.97
CA VAL A 293 9.67 8.69 -9.68
C VAL A 293 10.26 7.51 -10.46
N SER A 294 10.58 7.74 -11.72
CA SER A 294 11.44 6.88 -12.52
C SER A 294 12.89 7.38 -12.44
N LEU A 295 13.83 6.51 -12.06
CA LEU A 295 15.24 6.86 -12.05
C LEU A 295 15.75 7.15 -13.47
N LYS A 296 15.26 6.41 -14.46
CA LYS A 296 15.60 6.62 -15.87
C LYS A 296 15.10 7.96 -16.40
N ALA A 297 13.83 8.31 -16.12
CA ALA A 297 13.27 9.60 -16.53
C ALA A 297 13.97 10.79 -15.87
N LYS A 298 14.55 10.60 -14.67
CA LYS A 298 15.39 11.59 -13.99
C LYS A 298 16.84 11.63 -14.50
N GLY A 299 17.25 10.73 -15.40
CA GLY A 299 18.62 10.64 -15.91
C GLY A 299 19.64 10.16 -14.86
N LEU A 300 19.21 9.36 -13.88
CA LEU A 300 20.06 8.82 -12.82
C LEU A 300 20.66 7.45 -13.17
N ILE A 301 20.11 6.81 -14.21
CA ILE A 301 20.53 5.51 -14.78
C ILE A 301 20.40 5.53 -16.30
#